data_AF-A0A7W0FP17-F1
#
_entry.id   AF-A0A7W0FP17-F1
#
_cell.length_a   1.000
_cell.length_b   1.000
_cell.length_c   1.000
_cell.angle_alpha   90.00
_cell.angle_beta   90.00
_cell.angle_gamma   90.00
#
_symmetry.space_group_name_H-M   'P 1'
#
loop_
_entity.id
_entity.type
_entity.pdbx_description
1 polymer ?
#
loop_
_entity_poly.entity_id
_entity_poly.type
_entity_poly.pdbx_seq_one_letter_code
_entity_poly.pdbx_strand_id
1 'polypeptide(L)' 'MRWERLFDDLEGQARALEDAERESEILDRTRGELAQVLLVNRLRAQLGERVQLQVSGVGPLAGILTRLGTDWLLLCDA' A
#
# COMPACT_ATOMS: atom_id res chain seq x y z
N MET A 1 -39.23 -22.25 21.81
CA MET A 1 -40.31 -21.34 21.34
C MET A 1 -39.96 -20.72 19.97
N ARG A 2 -40.93 -20.21 19.19
CA ARG A 2 -40.65 -19.45 17.93
C ARG A 2 -39.75 -18.23 18.17
N TRP A 3 -39.84 -17.66 19.36
CA TRP A 3 -39.05 -16.52 19.81
C TRP A 3 -37.57 -16.89 19.98
N GLU A 4 -37.24 -17.98 20.67
CA GLU A 4 -35.84 -18.46 20.81
C GLU A 4 -35.15 -18.64 19.46
N ARG A 5 -35.83 -19.26 18.48
CA ARG A 5 -35.28 -19.43 17.12
C ARG A 5 -35.02 -18.12 16.38
N LEU A 6 -35.76 -17.05 16.70
CA LEU A 6 -35.54 -15.72 16.12
C LEU A 6 -34.33 -15.04 16.76
N PHE A 7 -34.11 -15.22 18.07
CA PHE A 7 -32.91 -14.70 18.74
C PHE A 7 -31.67 -15.43 18.28
N ASP A 8 -31.72 -16.76 18.14
CA ASP A 8 -30.59 -17.54 17.64
C ASP A 8 -30.19 -17.11 16.21
N ASP A 9 -31.17 -16.81 15.35
CA ASP A 9 -30.94 -16.32 13.99
C ASP A 9 -30.34 -14.91 13.98
N LEU A 10 -30.88 -13.98 14.78
CA LEU A 10 -30.35 -12.61 14.90
C LEU A 10 -28.95 -12.58 15.53
N GLU A 11 -28.67 -13.45 16.50
CA GLU A 11 -27.36 -13.59 17.13
C GLU A 11 -26.35 -14.21 16.15
N GLY A 12 -26.78 -15.17 15.31
CA GLY A 12 -25.99 -15.69 14.19
C GLY A 12 -25.66 -14.61 13.16
N GLN A 13 -26.63 -13.77 12.80
CA GLN A 13 -26.43 -12.64 11.88
C GLN A 13 -25.50 -11.56 12.46
N ALA A 14 -25.62 -11.25 13.75
CA ALA A 14 -24.75 -10.29 14.43
C ALA A 14 -23.29 -10.78 14.48
N ARG A 15 -23.06 -12.07 14.80
CA ARG A 15 -21.72 -12.67 14.77
C ARG A 15 -21.12 -12.67 13.36
N ALA A 16 -21.93 -12.99 12.34
CA ALA A 16 -21.48 -12.95 10.96
C ALA A 16 -21.13 -11.52 10.49
N LEU A 17 -21.85 -10.50 10.97
CA LEU A 17 -21.54 -9.10 10.71
C LEU A 17 -20.25 -8.66 11.41
N GLU A 18 -20.08 -8.99 12.69
CA GLU A 18 -18.85 -8.72 13.43
C GLU A 18 -17.62 -9.40 12.80
N ASP A 19 -17.77 -10.64 12.34
CA ASP A 19 -16.69 -11.37 11.68
C ASP A 19 -16.36 -10.77 10.29
N ALA A 20 -17.37 -10.30 9.54
CA ALA A 20 -17.17 -9.60 8.28
C ALA A 20 -16.52 -8.21 8.47
N GLU A 21 -16.88 -7.49 9.54
CA GLU A 21 -16.25 -6.22 9.93
C GLU A 21 -14.78 -6.44 10.32
N ARG A 22 -14.48 -7.47 11.12
CA ARG A 22 -13.10 -7.88 11.46
C ARG A 22 -12.28 -8.28 10.22
N GLU A 23 -12.86 -9.00 9.27
CA GLU A 23 -12.18 -9.38 8.02
C GLU A 23 -11.90 -8.14 7.13
N SER A 24 -12.82 -7.17 7.09
CA SER A 24 -12.61 -5.90 6.39
C SER A 24 -11.48 -5.06 7.02
N GLU A 25 -11.33 -5.10 8.35
CA GLU A 25 -10.23 -4.44 9.06
C GLU A 25 -8.87 -5.10 8.77
N ILE A 26 -8.84 -6.41 8.52
CA ILE A 26 -7.62 -7.16 8.16
C ILE A 26 -7.19 -6.86 6.71
N LEU A 27 -8.14 -6.63 5.80
CA LEU A 27 -7.84 -6.31 4.38
C LEU A 27 -7.31 -4.89 4.17
N ASP A 28 -7.65 -3.94 5.05
CA ASP A 28 -7.06 -2.59 5.04
C ASP A 28 -5.71 -2.53 5.77
N ARG A 29 -5.47 -3.39 6.76
CA ARG A 29 -4.18 -3.44 7.45
C ARG A 29 -3.08 -4.18 6.68
N THR A 30 -3.45 -5.14 5.83
CA THR A 30 -2.47 -5.97 5.09
C THR A 30 -1.98 -5.31 3.79
N ARG A 31 -2.69 -4.32 3.24
CA ARG A 31 -2.16 -3.49 2.13
C ARG A 31 -1.02 -2.57 2.54
N GLY A 32 -0.93 -2.22 3.83
CA GLY A 32 0.16 -1.39 4.37
C GLY A 32 1.45 -2.17 4.68
N GLU A 33 1.35 -3.48 4.92
CA GLU A 33 2.49 -4.31 5.34
C GLU A 33 3.18 -5.04 4.15
N LEU A 34 2.57 -5.03 2.96
CA LEU A 34 3.08 -5.67 1.74
C LEU A 34 3.73 -4.70 0.74
N ALA A 35 4.63 -3.83 1.20
CA ALA A 35 5.64 -3.24 0.32
C ALA A 35 7.03 -3.40 0.92
N GLN A 36 7.62 -4.57 0.69
CA GLN A 36 9.04 -4.85 0.91
C GLN A 36 9.89 -3.75 0.25
N VAL A 37 10.35 -2.82 1.09
CA VAL A 37 11.13 -1.62 0.75
C VAL A 37 10.50 -0.81 -0.39
N LEU A 38 9.68 0.19 -0.02
CA LEU A 38 9.16 1.22 -0.92
C LEU A 38 10.25 1.73 -1.88
N LEU A 39 9.90 2.03 -3.13
CA LEU A 39 10.85 2.57 -4.11
C LEU A 39 11.63 3.79 -3.56
N VAL A 40 10.94 4.67 -2.83
CA VAL A 40 11.57 5.81 -2.14
C VAL A 40 12.64 5.37 -1.14
N ASN A 41 12.44 4.26 -0.43
CA ASN A 41 13.42 3.72 0.52
C ASN A 41 14.64 3.15 -0.20
N ARG A 42 14.48 2.56 -1.40
CA ARG A 42 15.61 2.08 -2.22
C ARG A 42 16.42 3.24 -2.80
N LEU A 43 15.73 4.28 -3.27
CA LEU A 43 16.34 5.44 -3.88
C LEU A 43 17.02 6.37 -2.87
N ARG A 44 16.61 6.36 -1.60
CA ARG A 44 17.23 7.19 -0.55
C ARG A 44 18.76 7.03 -0.46
N ALA A 45 19.25 5.80 -0.62
CA ALA A 45 20.70 5.53 -0.62
C ALA A 45 21.43 6.03 -1.88
N GLN A 46 20.70 6.47 -2.91
CA GLN A 46 21.23 6.92 -4.19
C GLN A 46 21.13 8.45 -4.36
N LEU A 47 20.78 9.19 -3.29
CA LEU A 47 20.71 10.64 -3.34
C LEU A 47 22.12 11.22 -3.58
N GLY A 48 22.27 12.04 -4.61
CA GLY A 48 23.55 12.58 -5.08
C GLY A 48 24.28 11.68 -6.09
N GLU A 49 23.80 10.46 -6.32
CA GLU A 49 24.41 9.51 -7.25
C GLU A 49 23.77 9.58 -8.63
N ARG A 50 24.50 9.09 -9.64
CA ARG A 50 23.98 8.93 -11.00
C ARG A 50 23.11 7.68 -11.09
N VAL A 51 21.88 7.84 -11.55
CA VAL A 51 20.92 6.75 -11.73
C VAL A 51 20.39 6.69 -13.16
N GLN A 52 19.90 5.51 -13.56
CA GLN A 52 19.13 5.32 -14.78
C GLN A 52 17.73 4.83 -14.42
N LEU A 53 16.71 5.46 -14.99
CA LEU A 53 15.30 5.18 -14.76
C LEU A 53 14.62 4.82 -16.07
N GLN A 54 13.77 3.80 -16.04
CA GLN A 54 12.85 3.51 -17.14
C GLN A 54 11.48 4.06 -16.75
N VAL A 55 10.99 5.05 -17.50
CA VAL A 55 9.72 5.70 -17.22
C VAL A 55 8.71 5.30 -18.29
N SER A 56 7.63 4.65 -17.87
CA SER A 56 6.55 4.24 -18.77
C SER A 56 6.02 5.43 -19.57
N GLY A 57 5.95 5.29 -20.91
CA GLY A 57 5.48 6.33 -21.82
C GLY A 57 6.53 7.41 -22.18
N VAL A 58 7.62 7.52 -21.44
CA VAL A 58 8.71 8.48 -21.71
C VAL A 58 9.98 7.79 -22.23
N GLY A 59 10.29 6.61 -21.70
CA GLY A 59 11.50 5.85 -22.01
C GLY A 59 12.62 6.03 -20.99
N PRO A 60 13.89 5.76 -21.37
CA PRO A 60 15.03 5.83 -20.47
C PRO A 60 15.41 7.28 -20.12
N LEU A 61 15.65 7.54 -18.84
CA LEU A 61 16.22 8.79 -18.33
C LEU A 61 17.47 8.49 -17.50
N ALA A 62 18.48 9.36 -17.58
CA ALA A 62 19.71 9.23 -16.81
C ALA A 62 20.15 10.59 -16.26
N GLY A 63 20.64 10.62 -15.03
CA GLY A 63 21.05 11.87 -14.40
C GLY A 63 21.38 11.69 -12.93
N ILE A 64 21.58 12.79 -12.22
CA ILE A 64 21.87 12.79 -10.79
C ILE A 64 20.55 12.91 -10.02
N LEU A 65 20.32 11.98 -9.09
CA LEU A 65 19.16 12.03 -8.21
C LEU A 65 19.39 13.09 -7.11
N THR A 66 18.78 14.26 -7.26
CA THR A 66 19.04 15.39 -6.34
C THR A 66 17.98 15.53 -5.25
N ARG A 67 16.78 14.99 -5.46
CA ARG A 67 15.70 15.04 -4.46
C ARG A 67 14.72 13.87 -4.57
N LEU A 68 14.13 13.51 -3.44
CA LEU A 68 13.09 12.50 -3.31
C LEU A 68 11.92 13.05 -2.49
N GLY A 69 10.71 12.81 -2.97
CA GLY A 69 9.44 12.97 -2.27
C GLY A 69 8.74 11.63 -2.08
N THR A 70 7.51 11.64 -1.56
CA THR A 70 6.72 10.42 -1.31
C THR A 70 6.38 9.68 -2.61
N ASP A 71 6.09 10.44 -3.66
CA ASP A 71 5.56 9.98 -4.95
C ASP A 71 6.28 10.59 -6.16
N TRP A 72 7.34 11.38 -5.92
CA TRP A 72 8.11 12.04 -6.97
C TRP A 72 9.61 12.03 -6.64
N LEU A 73 10.42 12.28 -7.67
CA LEU A 73 11.86 12.46 -7.55
C LEU A 73 12.33 13.56 -8.50
N LEU A 74 13.48 14.15 -8.21
CA LEU A 74 14.13 15.13 -9.09
C LEU A 74 15.42 14.52 -9.66
N LEU A 75 15.48 14.51 -10.99
CA LEU A 75 16.65 14.11 -11.75
C LEU A 75 17.20 15.35 -12.45
N CYS A 76 18.49 15.62 -12.28
CA CYS A 76 19.19 16.68 -13.00
C CYS A 76 20.10 16.06 -14.07
N ASP A 77 20.23 16.74 -15.22
CA ASP A 77 21.26 16.40 -16.19
C ASP A 77 22.64 16.45 -15.51
N ALA A 78 23.50 15.52 -15.90
CA ALA A 78 24.86 15.42 -15.41
C ALA A 78 25.81 16.37 -16.13
#